data_AF-A0A0M3HPH3-F1
#
_entry.id   AF-A0A0M3HPH3-F1
#
_cell.length_a   1.000
_cell.length_b   1.000
_cell.length_c   1.000
_cell.angle_alpha   90.00
_cell.angle_beta   90.00
_cell.angle_gamma   90.00
#
_symmetry.space_group_name_H-M   'P 1'
#
loop_
_entity.id
_entity.type
_entity.pdbx_description
1 polymer ?
#
loop_
_entity_poly.entity_id
_entity_poly.type
_entity_poly.pdbx_seq_one_letter_code
_entity_poly.pdbx_strand_id
1 'polypeptide(L)'
;MMKAILWSLVTLLQNGVLLYNTQQFHMQLPHAQAQAVWQLFVERNVGIELEVLQQKQPHMALFSVFSDGSPRELLFSIESSARTNQLFLKFRTRSGSIKTYTLSAPLSDGKWHRIIFSLSGDQIQLSENCHQLVRKLDFDLHFQ
;
A
#
# COMPACT_ATOMS: atom_id res chain seq x y z
N MET A 1 -11.59 -14.56 -3.29
CA MET A 1 -11.84 -14.01 -1.94
C MET A 1 -10.55 -13.25 -1.53
N MET A 2 -10.57 -12.08 -0.87
CA MET A 2 -9.34 -11.34 -0.47
C MET A 2 -9.32 -10.78 0.97
N LYS A 3 -8.11 -10.54 1.49
CA LYS A 3 -7.81 -9.89 2.77
C LYS A 3 -6.88 -8.68 2.57
N ALA A 4 -7.28 -7.53 3.11
CA ALA A 4 -6.42 -6.36 3.21
C ALA A 4 -6.10 -6.07 4.69
N ILE A 5 -4.83 -5.78 4.99
CA ILE A 5 -4.34 -5.48 6.32
C ILE A 5 -3.75 -4.07 6.34
N LEU A 6 -4.28 -3.26 7.25
CA LEU A 6 -3.93 -1.88 7.51
C LEU A 6 -3.07 -1.77 8.76
N TRP A 7 -2.13 -0.82 8.75
CA TRP A 7 -1.23 -0.58 9.89
C TRP A 7 -1.07 0.91 10.23
N SER A 8 -1.70 1.78 9.46
CA SER A 8 -1.65 3.25 9.59
C SER A 8 -3.01 3.85 9.24
N LEU A 9 -3.23 5.15 9.49
CA LEU A 9 -4.51 5.81 9.18
C LEU A 9 -4.68 5.87 7.67
N VAL A 10 -5.78 5.35 7.10
CA VAL A 10 -5.96 5.26 5.63
C VAL A 10 -7.21 5.96 5.18
N THR A 11 -7.04 6.97 4.34
CA THR A 11 -8.14 7.53 3.56
C THR A 11 -8.16 6.82 2.21
N LEU A 12 -9.12 5.92 2.02
CA LEU A 12 -9.44 5.34 0.71
C LEU A 12 -10.42 6.27 0.01
N LEU A 13 -9.99 6.91 -1.08
CA LEU A 13 -10.83 7.81 -1.84
C LEU A 13 -11.50 7.06 -3.00
N GLN A 14 -12.71 6.56 -2.73
CA GLN A 14 -13.72 6.34 -3.77
C GLN A 14 -15.13 6.45 -3.16
N ASN A 15 -15.98 7.30 -3.74
CA ASN A 15 -17.40 7.46 -3.38
C ASN A 15 -17.71 7.74 -1.90
N GLY A 16 -16.79 8.37 -1.15
CA GLY A 16 -17.09 8.88 0.19
C GLY A 16 -17.06 7.86 1.34
N VAL A 17 -16.50 6.66 1.15
CA VAL A 17 -16.29 5.72 2.26
C VAL A 17 -14.99 6.05 3.00
N LEU A 18 -15.12 6.74 4.13
CA LEU A 18 -14.03 7.10 5.02
C LEU A 18 -13.78 5.97 6.03
N LEU A 19 -12.56 5.42 6.06
CA LEU A 19 -12.14 4.44 7.07
C LEU A 19 -11.15 5.11 8.02
N TYR A 20 -11.64 5.61 9.16
CA TYR A 20 -10.80 6.24 10.19
C TYR A 20 -10.29 5.22 11.21
N ASN A 21 -9.00 5.24 11.56
CA ASN A 21 -8.50 4.65 12.81
C ASN A 21 -7.20 5.32 13.29
N THR A 22 -7.20 5.74 14.56
CA THR A 22 -6.17 6.55 15.21
C THR A 22 -5.20 5.75 16.11
N GLN A 23 -5.17 4.41 16.03
CA GLN A 23 -4.26 3.58 16.84
C GLN A 23 -3.54 2.49 16.01
N GLN A 24 -2.28 2.20 16.36
CA GLN A 24 -1.46 1.12 15.78
C GLN A 24 -2.08 -0.25 16.08
N PHE A 25 -3.07 -0.65 15.28
CA PHE A 25 -3.59 -2.01 15.26
C PHE A 25 -3.52 -2.55 13.84
N HIS A 26 -3.21 -3.84 13.75
CA HIS A 26 -3.44 -4.61 12.55
C HIS A 26 -4.95 -4.60 12.26
N MET A 27 -5.40 -3.74 11.36
CA MET A 27 -6.79 -3.76 10.95
C MET A 27 -6.93 -4.66 9.75
N GLN A 28 -7.66 -5.76 9.89
CA GLN A 28 -8.11 -6.53 8.74
C GLN A 28 -9.40 -5.89 8.23
N LEU A 29 -9.41 -5.49 6.97
CA LEU A 29 -10.65 -5.01 6.35
C LEU A 29 -11.66 -6.16 6.29
N PRO A 30 -12.95 -5.91 6.57
CA PRO A 30 -14.02 -6.85 6.27
C PRO A 30 -13.95 -7.30 4.82
N HIS A 31 -14.31 -8.57 4.58
CA HIS A 31 -14.15 -9.20 3.27
C HIS A 31 -14.71 -8.38 2.10
N ALA A 32 -15.93 -7.85 2.24
CA ALA A 32 -16.56 -7.03 1.21
C ALA A 32 -15.78 -5.74 0.90
N GLN A 33 -15.18 -5.11 1.93
CA GLN A 33 -14.36 -3.92 1.75
C GLN A 33 -13.01 -4.25 1.12
N ALA A 34 -12.36 -5.34 1.55
CA ALA A 34 -11.13 -5.81 0.93
C ALA A 34 -11.33 -6.14 -0.56
N GLN A 35 -12.45 -6.79 -0.90
CA GLN A 35 -12.82 -7.06 -2.28
C GLN A 35 -13.10 -5.79 -3.08
N ALA A 36 -13.84 -4.84 -2.50
CA ALA A 36 -14.10 -3.55 -3.15
C ALA A 36 -12.80 -2.79 -3.44
N VAL A 37 -11.89 -2.71 -2.47
CA VAL A 37 -10.57 -2.08 -2.65
C VAL A 37 -9.78 -2.79 -3.75
N TRP A 38 -9.76 -4.12 -3.77
CA TRP A 38 -9.05 -4.85 -4.82
C TRP A 38 -9.65 -4.67 -6.21
N GLN A 39 -10.98 -4.55 -6.34
CA GLN A 39 -11.58 -4.23 -7.64
C GLN A 39 -10.99 -2.94 -8.21
N LEU A 40 -10.57 -1.98 -7.39
CA LEU A 40 -9.94 -0.75 -7.87
C LEU A 40 -8.54 -0.99 -8.44
N PHE A 41 -7.82 -1.98 -7.90
CA PHE A 41 -6.56 -2.45 -8.49
C PHE A 41 -6.81 -3.18 -9.82
N VAL A 42 -7.84 -4.04 -9.88
CA VAL A 42 -8.25 -4.77 -11.10
C VAL A 42 -8.63 -3.77 -12.21
N GLU A 43 -9.42 -2.75 -11.86
CA GLU A 43 -9.81 -1.64 -12.73
C GLU A 43 -8.67 -0.67 -13.03
N ARG A 44 -7.52 -0.84 -12.36
CA ARG A 44 -6.33 0.00 -12.53
C ARG A 44 -6.59 1.47 -12.26
N ASN A 45 -7.46 1.75 -11.29
CA ASN A 45 -7.87 3.09 -10.92
C ASN A 45 -8.05 3.15 -9.40
N VAL A 46 -6.93 3.14 -8.69
CA VAL A 46 -6.92 3.16 -7.22
C VAL A 46 -6.04 4.27 -6.71
N GLY A 47 -6.53 4.98 -5.69
CA GLY A 47 -5.77 5.89 -4.86
C GLY A 47 -5.82 5.43 -3.41
N ILE A 48 -4.65 5.37 -2.77
CA ILE A 48 -4.54 5.06 -1.34
C ILE A 48 -3.75 6.19 -0.70
N GLU A 49 -4.32 6.76 0.35
CA GLU A 49 -3.64 7.75 1.17
C GLU A 49 -3.50 7.22 2.59
N LEU A 50 -2.29 7.30 3.13
CA LEU A 50 -1.93 6.85 4.48
C LEU A 50 -1.31 8.01 5.26
N GLU A 51 -1.72 8.22 6.51
CA GLU A 51 -0.95 9.02 7.47
C GLU A 51 -0.24 8.10 8.47
N VAL A 52 1.07 8.22 8.55
CA VAL A 52 1.93 7.33 9.33
C VAL A 52 2.85 8.13 10.26
N LEU A 53 2.89 7.72 11.53
CA LEU A 53 3.92 8.09 12.48
C LEU A 53 4.71 6.82 12.81
N GLN A 54 5.82 6.60 12.12
CA GLN A 54 6.61 5.39 12.31
C GLN A 54 7.50 5.53 13.54
N GLN A 55 7.26 4.67 14.54
CA GLN A 55 8.21 4.46 15.64
C GLN A 55 9.47 3.77 15.10
N LYS A 56 10.56 3.70 15.87
CA LYS A 56 11.86 3.10 15.47
C LYS A 56 11.83 1.56 15.22
N GLN A 57 10.70 1.02 14.80
CA GLN A 57 10.55 -0.35 14.36
C GLN A 57 11.35 -0.59 13.08
N PRO A 58 12.16 -1.67 13.01
CA PRO A 58 13.10 -1.87 11.91
C PRO A 58 12.41 -2.08 10.56
N HIS A 59 11.21 -2.65 10.55
CA HIS A 59 10.41 -2.88 9.35
C HIS A 59 8.92 -2.95 9.71
N MET A 60 8.06 -2.30 8.92
CA MET A 60 6.61 -2.27 9.12
C MET A 60 5.89 -2.27 7.77
N ALA A 61 4.94 -3.18 7.57
CA ALA A 61 3.97 -3.04 6.50
C ALA A 61 3.02 -1.89 6.84
N LEU A 62 2.75 -0.97 5.91
CA LEU A 62 1.79 0.12 6.08
C LEU A 62 0.41 -0.30 5.57
N PHE A 63 0.42 -1.02 4.44
CA PHE A 63 -0.75 -1.58 3.77
C PHE A 63 -0.33 -2.88 3.08
N SER A 64 -1.16 -3.92 3.16
CA SER A 64 -0.90 -5.18 2.44
C SER A 64 -2.19 -5.82 1.98
N VAL A 65 -2.17 -6.43 0.80
CA VAL A 65 -3.28 -7.19 0.22
C VAL A 65 -2.79 -8.60 -0.07
N PHE A 66 -3.56 -9.59 0.37
CA PHE A 66 -3.31 -11.01 0.18
C PHE A 66 -4.48 -11.66 -0.55
N SER A 67 -4.16 -12.69 -1.35
CA SER A 67 -5.15 -13.60 -1.93
C SER A 67 -5.80 -14.45 -0.83
N ASP A 68 -7.12 -14.68 -0.87
CA ASP A 68 -7.72 -15.68 0.05
C ASP A 68 -7.55 -17.10 -0.43
N GLY A 69 -7.25 -17.32 -1.72
CA GLY A 69 -6.92 -18.66 -2.22
C GLY A 69 -5.64 -19.20 -1.59
N SER A 70 -4.75 -18.31 -1.16
CA SER A 70 -3.55 -18.61 -0.41
C SER A 70 -3.21 -17.44 0.51
N PRO A 71 -3.50 -17.50 1.82
CA PRO A 71 -3.35 -16.38 2.75
C PRO A 71 -1.90 -15.89 2.96
N ARG A 72 -0.92 -16.51 2.30
CA ARG A 72 0.49 -16.07 2.26
C ARG A 72 0.89 -15.46 0.92
N GLU A 73 0.01 -15.50 -0.07
CA GLU A 73 0.27 -14.94 -1.39
C GLU A 73 0.02 -13.43 -1.36
N LEU A 74 1.11 -12.69 -1.20
CA LEU A 74 1.15 -11.24 -1.29
C LEU A 74 0.80 -10.80 -2.71
N LEU A 75 -0.22 -9.96 -2.84
CA LEU A 75 -0.62 -9.34 -4.10
C LEU A 75 -0.03 -7.93 -4.24
N PHE A 76 -0.10 -7.16 -3.15
CA PHE A 76 0.38 -5.79 -3.09
C PHE A 76 0.79 -5.42 -1.67
N SER A 77 1.88 -4.68 -1.48
CA SER A 77 2.14 -4.00 -0.22
C SER A 77 2.87 -2.67 -0.38
N ILE A 78 2.61 -1.79 0.58
CA ILE A 78 3.43 -0.63 0.89
C ILE A 78 4.06 -0.92 2.24
N GLU A 79 5.39 -0.92 2.31
CA GLU A 79 6.12 -1.22 3.53
C GLU A 79 7.22 -0.19 3.76
N SER A 80 7.67 -0.07 5.00
CA SER A 80 8.67 0.91 5.43
C SER A 80 9.77 0.23 6.27
N SER A 81 10.99 0.78 6.24
CA SER A 81 12.08 0.38 7.14
C SER A 81 12.78 1.58 7.74
N ALA A 82 12.74 1.70 9.06
CA ALA A 82 13.53 2.66 9.83
C ALA A 82 15.04 2.35 9.80
N ARG A 83 15.40 1.08 9.54
CA ARG A 83 16.81 0.66 9.48
C ARG A 83 17.49 1.18 8.21
N THR A 84 16.81 1.11 7.08
CA THR A 84 17.36 1.53 5.79
C THR A 84 16.83 2.87 5.29
N ASN A 85 15.88 3.49 6.01
CA ASN A 85 15.19 4.72 5.61
C ASN A 85 14.53 4.60 4.23
N GLN A 86 13.84 3.48 4.02
CA GLN A 86 13.25 3.14 2.72
C GLN A 86 11.76 2.81 2.83
N LEU A 87 11.05 3.15 1.77
CA LEU A 87 9.75 2.60 1.41
C LEU A 87 9.92 1.51 0.36
N PHE A 88 9.14 0.45 0.48
CA PHE A 88 9.06 -0.65 -0.46
C PHE A 88 7.65 -0.71 -1.01
N LEU A 89 7.53 -0.61 -2.33
CA LEU A 89 6.28 -0.86 -3.05
C LEU A 89 6.40 -2.21 -3.74
N LYS A 90 5.64 -3.19 -3.26
CA LYS A 90 5.71 -4.58 -3.74
C LYS A 90 4.46 -4.94 -4.51
N PHE A 91 4.64 -5.59 -5.65
CA PHE A 91 3.57 -6.11 -6.49
C PHE A 91 3.85 -7.54 -6.88
N ARG A 92 2.78 -8.33 -6.98
CA ARG A 92 2.82 -9.59 -7.72
C ARG A 92 2.79 -9.32 -9.22
N THR A 93 3.68 -9.96 -9.95
CA THR A 93 3.75 -9.88 -11.42
C THR A 93 2.94 -11.00 -12.06
N ARG A 94 2.75 -10.95 -13.38
CA ARG A 94 2.08 -12.02 -14.14
C ARG A 94 2.79 -13.37 -14.04
N SER A 95 4.10 -13.36 -13.81
CA SER A 95 4.91 -14.58 -13.58
C SER A 95 4.71 -15.19 -12.18
N GLY A 96 3.97 -14.52 -11.30
CA GLY A 96 3.82 -14.91 -9.91
C GLY A 96 5.02 -14.57 -9.00
N SER A 97 6.03 -13.86 -9.52
CA SER A 97 7.12 -13.30 -8.70
C SER A 97 6.71 -11.97 -8.04
N ILE A 98 7.46 -11.55 -7.01
CA ILE A 98 7.28 -10.24 -6.36
C ILE A 98 8.28 -9.24 -6.94
N LYS A 99 7.76 -8.19 -7.56
CA LYS A 99 8.52 -7.02 -8.00
C LYS A 99 8.51 -5.97 -6.89
N THR A 100 9.67 -5.41 -6.57
CA THR A 100 9.84 -4.43 -5.50
C THR A 100 10.43 -3.14 -6.05
N TYR A 101 9.79 -2.00 -5.78
CA TYR A 101 10.42 -0.68 -5.92
C TYR A 101 10.92 -0.24 -4.55
N THR A 102 12.20 0.05 -4.46
CA THR A 102 12.86 0.56 -3.24
C THR A 102 13.07 2.05 -3.39
N LEU A 103 12.50 2.83 -2.48
CA LEU A 103 12.44 4.28 -2.55
C LEU A 103 13.00 4.87 -1.25
N SER A 104 13.86 5.88 -1.34
CA SER A 104 14.38 6.56 -0.14
C SER A 104 13.31 7.44 0.48
N ALA A 105 12.93 7.13 1.72
CA ALA A 105 11.92 7.86 2.48
C ALA A 105 12.11 7.59 3.98
N PRO A 106 12.77 8.49 4.73
CA PRO A 106 12.96 8.34 6.18
C PRO A 106 11.68 8.70 6.93
N LEU A 107 10.87 7.70 7.29
CA LEU A 107 9.58 7.93 7.99
C LEU A 107 9.67 7.89 9.53
N SER A 108 10.82 7.47 10.07
CA SER A 108 11.01 7.25 11.51
C SER A 108 11.70 8.43 12.21
N ASP A 109 11.45 9.66 11.75
CA ASP A 109 12.04 10.89 12.28
C ASP A 109 11.25 11.49 13.47
N GLY A 110 10.17 10.83 13.88
CA GLY A 110 9.28 11.28 14.95
C GLY A 110 8.18 12.24 14.49
N LYS A 111 8.01 12.44 13.19
CA LYS A 111 6.94 13.28 12.60
C LYS A 111 5.91 12.43 11.87
N TRP A 112 4.74 13.03 11.64
CA TRP A 112 3.73 12.47 10.76
C TRP A 112 4.17 12.62 9.30
N HIS A 113 3.98 11.55 8.54
CA HIS A 113 4.19 11.52 7.11
C HIS A 113 2.91 11.11 6.40
N ARG A 114 2.63 11.76 5.27
CA ARG A 114 1.52 11.42 4.38
C ARG A 114 2.05 10.64 3.18
N ILE A 115 1.66 9.39 3.04
CA ILE A 115 2.00 8.53 1.91
C ILE A 115 0.82 8.44 0.97
N ILE A 116 1.01 8.78 -0.30
CA ILE A 116 -0.04 8.74 -1.32
C ILE A 116 0.43 7.82 -2.44
N PHE A 117 -0.29 6.72 -2.62
CA PHE A 117 -0.13 5.80 -3.73
C PHE A 117 -1.26 5.97 -4.73
N SER A 118 -0.95 5.92 -6.02
CA SER A 118 -1.97 5.79 -7.05
C SER A 118 -1.54 4.85 -8.17
N LEU A 119 -2.51 4.12 -8.69
CA LEU A 119 -2.41 3.37 -9.94
C LEU A 119 -3.47 3.91 -10.90
N SER A 120 -3.02 4.39 -12.06
CA SER A 120 -3.89 4.84 -13.15
C SER A 120 -3.44 4.16 -14.44
N GLY A 121 -4.21 3.19 -14.92
CA GLY A 121 -3.80 2.28 -16.00
C GLY A 121 -2.58 1.44 -15.61
N ASP A 122 -1.49 1.59 -16.35
CA ASP A 122 -0.19 0.95 -16.02
C ASP A 122 0.75 1.91 -15.29
N GLN A 123 0.32 3.14 -15.00
CA GLN A 123 1.15 4.12 -14.32
C GLN A 123 1.01 3.99 -12.81
N ILE A 124 2.12 3.63 -12.17
CA ILE A 124 2.27 3.71 -10.72
C ILE A 124 2.81 5.07 -10.33
N GLN A 125 2.34 5.59 -9.20
CA GLN A 125 2.91 6.77 -8.56
C GLN A 125 2.88 6.59 -7.03
N LEU A 126 3.97 6.99 -6.38
CA LEU A 126 4.05 7.08 -4.92
C LEU A 126 4.67 8.43 -4.56
N SER A 127 4.09 9.11 -3.57
CA SER A 127 4.63 10.32 -2.98
C SER A 127 4.61 10.26 -1.45
N GLU A 128 5.56 10.96 -0.85
CA GLU A 128 5.62 11.22 0.59
C GLU A 128 5.53 12.74 0.80
N ASN A 129 4.60 13.19 1.65
CA ASN A 129 4.34 14.61 1.89
C ASN A 129 4.23 15.45 0.59
N CYS A 130 3.54 14.89 -0.41
CA CYS A 130 3.37 15.44 -1.76
C CYS A 130 4.65 15.51 -2.62
N HIS A 131 5.81 15.04 -2.14
CA HIS A 131 7.01 14.86 -2.95
C HIS A 131 6.96 13.52 -3.66
N GLN A 132 7.02 13.54 -5.00
CA GLN A 132 7.00 12.33 -5.81
C GLN A 132 8.28 11.51 -5.60
N LEU A 133 8.11 10.27 -5.13
CA LEU A 133 9.19 9.30 -4.98
C LEU A 133 9.37 8.45 -6.23
N VAL A 134 8.26 8.06 -6.87
CA VAL A 134 8.28 7.34 -8.13
C VAL A 134 7.05 7.70 -8.98
N ARG A 135 7.25 7.73 -10.30
CA ARG A 135 6.20 7.73 -11.31
C ARG A 135 6.68 6.92 -12.51
N LYS A 136 6.02 5.80 -12.82
CA LYS A 136 6.52 4.84 -13.81
C LYS A 136 5.38 4.05 -14.46
N LEU A 137 5.52 3.76 -15.75
CA LEU A 137 4.69 2.78 -16.44
C LEU A 137 5.24 1.37 -16.21
N ASP A 138 4.37 0.42 -15.84
CA ASP A 138 4.76 -0.97 -15.63
C ASP A 138 3.65 -1.95 -16.03
N PHE A 139 3.82 -2.58 -17.19
CA PHE A 139 2.84 -3.48 -17.82
C PHE A 139 2.88 -4.91 -17.26
N ASP A 140 3.90 -5.23 -16.46
CA ASP A 140 4.13 -6.56 -15.89
C ASP A 140 3.34 -6.79 -14.58
N LEU A 141 2.75 -5.72 -14.04
CA LEU A 141 1.90 -5.80 -12.85
C LEU A 141 0.63 -6.61 -13.12
N HIS A 142 0.25 -7.45 -12.16
CA HIS A 142 -0.89 -8.35 -12.27
C HIS A 142 -1.90 -8.12 -11.14
N PHE A 143 -3.16 -7.93 -11.53
CA PHE A 143 -4.27 -7.58 -10.63
C PHE A 143 -5.53 -8.40 -10.97
N GLN A 144 -5.43 -9.73 -11.04
CA GLN A 144 -6.58 -10.63 -11.26
C GLN A 144 -6.87 -11.47 -10.03
#